data_AF-A0A840J7G4-F1
#
_entry.id   AF-A0A840J7G4-F1
#
_cell.length_a   1.000
_cell.length_b   1.000
_cell.length_c   1.000
_cell.angle_alpha   90.00
_cell.angle_beta   90.00
_cell.angle_gamma   90.00
#
_symmetry.space_group_name_H-M   'P 1'
#
loop_
_entity.id
_entity.type
_entity.pdbx_description
1 polymer ?
#
loop_
_entity_poly.entity_id
_entity_poly.type
_entity_poly.pdbx_seq_one_letter_code
_entity_poly.pdbx_strand_id
1 'polypeptide(L)'
;MIPPPVADPLLYAWRQAILVGLADNPSRPGRKQSKTRNLLERLRDRDDSVLRFARDLTAPFTNNLAERDLRPTKTQMKISGTFRSETSATAWARIRGYVSTARKHGLNAFEAILAAILGNPWTPTPSPTS
;
A
#
# COMPACT_ATOMS: atom_id res chain seq x y z
N MET A 1 -3.57 -19.13 -5.33
CA MET A 1 -2.63 -19.31 -4.19
C MET A 1 -1.51 -20.22 -4.61
N ILE A 2 -0.26 -19.97 -4.20
CA ILE A 2 0.85 -20.91 -4.40
C ILE A 2 0.56 -22.19 -3.59
N PRO A 3 0.79 -23.41 -4.12
CA PRO A 3 0.51 -24.65 -3.40
C PRO A 3 1.24 -24.73 -2.03
N PRO A 4 0.57 -25.17 -0.94
CA PRO A 4 1.18 -25.23 0.39
C PRO A 4 2.51 -25.97 0.46
N PRO A 5 2.71 -27.14 -0.19
CA PRO A 5 4.00 -27.84 -0.16
C PRO A 5 5.18 -27.02 -0.70
N VAL A 6 4.89 -26.04 -1.56
CA VAL A 6 5.89 -25.11 -2.12
C VAL A 6 6.02 -23.85 -1.26
N ALA A 7 4.89 -23.33 -0.77
CA ALA A 7 4.86 -22.09 -0.01
C ALA A 7 5.36 -22.27 1.44
N ASP A 8 4.96 -23.35 2.12
CA ASP A 8 5.19 -23.53 3.56
C ASP A 8 6.67 -23.51 3.97
N PRO A 9 7.59 -24.18 3.24
CA PRO A 9 9.02 -24.09 3.55
C PRO A 9 9.56 -22.66 3.43
N LEU A 10 9.09 -21.90 2.44
CA LEU A 10 9.51 -20.52 2.20
C LEU A 10 8.94 -19.57 3.26
N LEU A 11 7.67 -19.76 3.64
CA LEU A 11 7.03 -19.00 4.71
C LEU A 11 7.70 -19.28 6.06
N TYR A 12 8.08 -20.53 6.31
CA TYR A 12 8.83 -20.91 7.51
C TYR A 12 10.20 -20.21 7.51
N ALA A 13 10.97 -20.32 6.42
CA ALA A 13 12.28 -19.69 6.29
C ALA A 13 12.20 -18.15 6.46
N TRP A 14 11.18 -17.51 5.89
CA TRP A 14 10.89 -16.08 6.07
C TRP A 14 10.72 -15.71 7.54
N ARG A 15 9.88 -16.44 8.27
CA ARG A 15 9.62 -16.18 9.70
C ARG A 15 10.88 -16.39 10.53
N GLN A 16 11.64 -17.45 10.26
CA GLN A 16 12.90 -17.71 10.97
C GLN A 16 13.94 -16.62 10.69
N ALA A 17 14.08 -16.17 9.45
CA ALA A 17 15.00 -15.09 9.10
C ALA A 17 14.67 -13.78 9.84
N ILE A 18 13.37 -13.45 9.98
CA ILE A 18 12.93 -12.30 10.77
C ILE A 18 13.28 -12.47 12.25
N LEU A 19 13.04 -13.66 12.83
CA LEU A 19 13.34 -13.92 14.25
C LEU A 19 14.84 -13.82 14.54
N VAL A 20 15.67 -14.44 13.70
CA VAL A 20 17.14 -14.34 13.79
C VAL A 20 17.57 -12.88 13.64
N GLY A 21 17.06 -12.17 12.63
CA GLY A 21 17.38 -10.76 12.43
C GLY A 21 16.97 -9.87 13.62
N LEU A 22 15.83 -10.15 14.25
CA LEU A 22 15.39 -9.44 15.46
C LEU A 22 16.29 -9.75 16.66
N ALA A 23 16.78 -10.98 16.80
CA ALA A 23 17.72 -11.35 17.85
C ALA A 23 19.07 -10.62 17.66
N ASP A 24 19.58 -10.57 16.43
CA ASP A 24 20.83 -9.89 16.08
C ASP A 24 20.75 -8.37 16.19
N ASN A 25 19.53 -7.83 16.09
CA ASN A 25 19.24 -6.41 16.20
C ASN A 25 18.32 -6.16 17.40
N PRO A 26 18.80 -6.22 18.66
CA PRO A 26 17.96 -5.98 19.81
C PRO A 26 17.60 -4.50 19.95
N SER A 27 16.40 -4.22 20.47
CA SER A 27 16.06 -2.86 20.91
C SER A 27 16.83 -2.53 22.18
N ARG A 28 17.29 -1.28 22.31
CA ARG A 28 18.10 -0.82 23.45
C ARG A 28 17.38 0.33 24.16
N PRO A 29 17.03 0.20 25.45
CA PRO A 29 16.41 1.27 26.22
C PRO A 29 17.24 2.56 26.18
N GLY A 30 16.55 3.70 26.07
CA GLY A 30 17.20 5.02 26.01
C GLY A 30 17.90 5.34 24.67
N ARG A 31 17.93 4.42 23.70
CA ARG A 31 18.50 4.67 22.36
C ARG A 31 17.42 4.62 21.29
N LYS A 32 17.51 5.53 20.32
CA LYS A 32 16.67 5.48 19.12
C LYS A 32 16.84 4.12 18.42
N GLN A 33 15.71 3.49 18.12
CA GLN A 33 15.66 2.20 17.42
C GLN A 33 16.32 2.28 16.03
N SER A 34 17.07 1.23 15.66
CA SER A 34 17.75 1.18 14.37
C SER A 34 16.76 1.05 13.20
N LYS A 35 17.15 1.51 12.01
CA LYS A 35 16.36 1.32 10.78
C LYS A 35 16.12 -0.16 10.50
N THR A 36 17.14 -1.00 10.72
CA THR A 36 17.06 -2.45 10.54
C THR A 36 16.02 -3.07 11.47
N ARG A 37 16.03 -2.73 12.77
CA ARG A 37 15.02 -3.20 13.72
C ARG A 37 13.61 -2.76 13.31
N ASN A 38 13.43 -1.49 12.99
CA ASN A 38 12.14 -0.96 12.54
C ASN A 38 11.60 -1.71 11.30
N LEU A 39 12.49 -2.05 10.35
CA LEU A 39 12.12 -2.83 9.19
C LEU A 39 11.69 -4.25 9.59
N LEU A 40 12.49 -4.95 10.41
CA LEU A 40 12.19 -6.31 10.84
C LEU A 40 10.88 -6.41 11.62
N GLU A 41 10.62 -5.48 12.54
CA GLU A 41 9.35 -5.41 13.26
C GLU A 41 8.18 -5.16 12.30
N ARG A 42 8.34 -4.26 11.33
CA ARG A 42 7.31 -4.03 10.32
C ARG A 42 7.06 -5.25 9.44
N LEU A 43 8.09 -6.00 9.07
CA LEU A 43 7.95 -7.24 8.30
C LEU A 43 7.25 -8.34 9.11
N ARG A 44 7.52 -8.41 10.42
CA ARG A 44 6.84 -9.32 11.36
C ARG A 44 5.36 -8.95 11.51
N ASP A 45 5.08 -7.69 11.81
CA ASP A 45 3.74 -7.21 12.19
C ASP A 45 2.81 -7.02 10.98
N ARG A 46 3.36 -7.01 9.77
CA ARG A 46 2.61 -6.85 8.51
C ARG A 46 2.89 -7.98 7.51
N ASP A 47 3.26 -9.15 8.00
CA ASP A 47 3.63 -10.31 7.17
C ASP A 47 2.51 -10.67 6.17
N ASP A 48 1.25 -10.65 6.60
CA ASP A 48 0.08 -10.88 5.75
C ASP A 48 0.01 -9.93 4.55
N SER A 49 0.38 -8.67 4.76
CA SER A 49 0.38 -7.66 3.69
C SER A 49 1.60 -7.81 2.78
N VAL A 50 2.77 -8.12 3.35
CA VAL A 50 4.03 -8.31 2.61
C VAL A 50 3.95 -9.56 1.73
N LEU A 51 3.37 -10.64 2.25
CA LEU A 51 3.29 -11.94 1.59
C LEU A 51 1.97 -12.14 0.84
N ARG A 52 1.16 -11.09 0.70
CA ARG A 52 -0.15 -11.16 0.04
C ARG A 52 -0.05 -11.77 -1.36
N PHE A 53 0.98 -11.41 -2.14
CA PHE A 53 1.19 -11.94 -3.49
C PHE A 53 1.38 -13.46 -3.53
N ALA A 54 1.89 -14.08 -2.45
CA ALA A 54 2.10 -15.53 -2.39
C ALA A 54 0.78 -16.27 -2.11
N ARG A 55 -0.16 -15.61 -1.44
CA ARG A 55 -1.47 -16.17 -1.06
C ARG A 55 -2.54 -15.86 -2.13
N ASP A 56 -2.53 -14.62 -2.62
CA ASP A 56 -3.45 -14.08 -3.63
C ASP A 56 -2.66 -13.68 -4.87
N LEU A 57 -2.70 -14.53 -5.90
CA LEU A 57 -1.96 -14.34 -7.15
C LEU A 57 -2.53 -13.20 -8.02
N THR A 58 -3.69 -12.65 -7.66
CA THR A 58 -4.22 -11.45 -8.31
C THR A 58 -3.53 -10.19 -7.79
N ALA A 59 -2.91 -10.25 -6.61
CA ALA A 59 -2.11 -9.16 -6.07
C ALA A 59 -0.72 -9.14 -6.75
N PRO A 60 -0.30 -7.99 -7.31
CA PRO A 60 1.03 -7.88 -7.91
C PRO A 60 2.12 -8.03 -6.85
N PHE A 61 3.23 -8.68 -7.21
CA PHE A 61 4.42 -8.80 -6.34
C PHE A 61 5.07 -7.44 -6.02
N THR A 62 4.94 -6.47 -6.93
CA THR A 62 5.59 -5.16 -6.79
C THR A 62 4.66 -4.12 -6.17
N ASN A 63 5.22 -3.22 -5.34
CA ASN A 63 4.53 -2.04 -4.82
C ASN A 63 4.39 -0.90 -5.85
N ASN A 64 4.82 -1.10 -7.10
CA ASN A 64 4.89 -0.07 -8.15
C ASN A 64 3.59 0.71 -8.32
N LEU A 65 2.44 0.04 -8.21
CA LEU A 65 1.14 0.68 -8.33
C LEU A 65 0.88 1.67 -7.18
N ALA A 66 1.14 1.26 -5.95
CA ALA A 66 1.00 2.11 -4.77
C ALA A 66 1.99 3.28 -4.82
N GLU A 67 3.24 3.04 -5.23
CA GLU A 67 4.20 4.12 -5.42
C GLU A 67 3.76 5.11 -6.51
N ARG A 68 3.27 4.61 -7.65
CA ARG A 68 2.78 5.44 -8.75
C ARG A 68 1.63 6.34 -8.30
N ASP A 69 0.77 5.87 -7.42
CA ASP A 69 -0.32 6.66 -6.85
C ASP A 69 0.18 7.75 -5.87
N LEU A 70 1.30 7.53 -5.17
CA LEU A 70 1.86 8.47 -4.20
C LEU A 70 2.84 9.50 -4.80
N ARG A 71 3.56 9.14 -5.88
CA ARG A 71 4.49 10.03 -6.59
C ARG A 71 3.92 11.41 -6.91
N PRO A 72 2.66 11.55 -7.36
CA PRO A 72 2.09 12.85 -7.69
C PRO A 72 2.01 13.82 -6.53
N THR A 73 1.88 13.34 -5.28
CA THR A 73 1.90 14.21 -4.09
C THR A 73 3.27 14.86 -3.96
N LYS A 74 4.34 14.07 -4.15
CA LYS A 74 5.71 14.58 -4.15
C LYS A 74 5.98 15.51 -5.34
N THR A 75 5.45 15.19 -6.52
CA THR A 75 5.50 16.08 -7.69
C THR A 75 4.80 17.40 -7.45
N GLN A 76 3.62 17.39 -6.82
CA GLN A 76 2.88 18.59 -6.46
C GLN A 76 3.70 19.50 -5.54
N MET A 77 4.29 18.93 -4.49
CA MET A 77 5.17 19.67 -3.58
C MET A 77 6.39 20.25 -4.28
N LYS A 78 7.00 19.49 -5.20
CA LYS A 78 8.23 19.86 -5.89
C LYS A 78 8.03 20.94 -6.97
N ILE A 79 6.95 20.83 -7.75
CA ILE A 79 6.76 21.62 -8.98
C ILE A 79 5.77 22.77 -8.75
N SER A 80 4.64 22.50 -8.09
CA SER A 80 3.53 23.45 -8.00
C SER A 80 3.53 24.27 -6.71
N GLY A 81 4.53 24.08 -5.85
CA GLY A 81 4.50 24.57 -4.47
C GLY A 81 3.51 23.76 -3.63
N THR A 82 3.78 23.68 -2.33
CA THR A 82 2.88 22.97 -1.40
C THR A 82 1.50 23.62 -1.38
N PHE A 83 0.46 22.87 -0.98
CA PHE A 83 -0.86 23.46 -0.77
C PHE A 83 -0.81 24.58 0.27
N ARG A 84 -1.53 25.67 0.01
CA ARG A 84 -1.63 26.84 0.90
C ARG A 84 -2.82 26.75 1.87
N SER A 85 -3.67 25.74 1.68
CA SER A 85 -4.80 25.41 2.56
C SER A 85 -5.02 23.90 2.61
N GLU A 86 -5.49 23.42 3.77
CA GLU A 86 -5.86 22.02 3.98
C GLU A 86 -7.05 21.60 3.10
N THR A 87 -7.99 22.52 2.87
CA THR A 87 -9.15 22.30 1.99
C THR A 87 -8.71 21.92 0.58
N SER A 88 -7.77 22.66 0.00
CA SER A 88 -7.28 22.38 -1.35
C SER A 88 -6.47 21.07 -1.41
N ALA A 89 -5.68 20.78 -0.38
CA ALA A 89 -4.97 19.51 -0.25
C ALA A 89 -5.94 18.32 -0.19
N THR A 90 -7.01 18.46 0.60
CA THR A 90 -8.05 17.45 0.77
C THR A 90 -8.83 17.21 -0.51
N ALA A 91 -9.26 18.29 -1.19
CA ALA A 91 -9.95 18.19 -2.48
C ALA A 91 -9.08 17.49 -3.53
N TRP A 92 -7.81 17.87 -3.63
CA TRP A 92 -6.86 17.23 -4.54
C TRP A 92 -6.69 15.74 -4.23
N ALA A 93 -6.49 15.38 -2.95
CA ALA A 93 -6.34 13.99 -2.53
C ALA A 93 -7.59 13.16 -2.82
N ARG A 94 -8.79 13.72 -2.59
CA ARG A 94 -10.08 13.06 -2.90
C ARG A 94 -10.23 12.77 -4.38
N ILE A 95 -10.00 13.76 -5.24
CA ILE A 95 -10.12 13.60 -6.71
C ILE A 95 -9.13 12.54 -7.21
N ARG A 96 -7.87 12.62 -6.76
CA ARG A 96 -6.82 11.67 -7.16
C ARG A 96 -7.10 10.26 -6.66
N GLY A 97 -7.57 10.13 -5.42
CA GLY A 97 -7.99 8.87 -4.83
C GLY A 97 -9.12 8.23 -5.64
N TYR A 98 -10.17 8.99 -5.93
CA TYR A 98 -11.30 8.54 -6.74
C TYR A 98 -10.86 8.03 -8.12
N VAL A 99 -10.04 8.80 -8.85
CA VAL A 99 -9.54 8.41 -10.18
C VAL A 99 -8.64 7.17 -10.12
N SER A 100 -7.77 7.07 -9.10
CA SER A 100 -6.92 5.89 -8.91
C SER A 100 -7.77 4.64 -8.64
N THR A 101 -8.79 4.75 -7.78
CA THR A 101 -9.71 3.64 -7.49
C THR A 101 -10.49 3.23 -8.73
N ALA A 102 -11.10 4.17 -9.47
CA ALA A 102 -11.83 3.85 -10.69
C ALA A 102 -10.96 3.08 -11.71
N ARG A 103 -9.72 3.54 -11.93
CA ARG A 103 -8.76 2.86 -12.81
C ARG A 103 -8.39 1.45 -12.34
N LYS A 104 -8.24 1.25 -11.03
CA LYS A 104 -7.96 -0.08 -10.44
C LYS A 104 -9.10 -1.07 -10.67
N HIS A 105 -10.32 -0.57 -10.82
CA HIS A 105 -11.51 -1.36 -11.14
C HIS A 105 -11.82 -1.40 -12.64
N GLY A 106 -10.85 -1.06 -13.49
CA GLY A 106 -10.98 -1.17 -14.95
C GLY A 106 -11.79 -0.06 -15.63
N LEU A 107 -12.15 1.00 -14.89
CA LEU A 107 -12.93 2.11 -15.44
C LEU A 107 -12.07 3.15 -16.14
N ASN A 108 -12.63 3.77 -17.17
CA ASN A 108 -12.06 4.95 -17.78
C ASN A 108 -12.15 6.15 -16.81
N ALA A 109 -11.03 6.85 -16.63
CA ALA A 109 -10.95 7.99 -15.71
C ALA A 109 -11.87 9.15 -16.12
N PHE A 110 -12.00 9.43 -17.42
CA PHE A 110 -12.84 10.52 -17.91
C PHE A 110 -14.32 10.21 -17.66
N GLU A 111 -14.76 9.00 -18.02
CA GLU A 111 -16.14 8.55 -17.79
C GLU A 111 -16.49 8.55 -16.29
N ALA A 112 -15.59 8.06 -15.44
CA ALA A 112 -15.80 8.06 -13.99
C ALA A 112 -15.92 9.48 -13.41
N ILE A 113 -15.13 10.44 -13.91
CA ILE A 113 -15.22 11.86 -13.51
C ILE A 113 -16.52 12.47 -14.02
N LEU A 114 -16.88 12.23 -15.28
CA LEU A 114 -18.10 12.75 -15.88
C LEU A 114 -19.33 12.26 -15.11
N ALA A 115 -19.40 10.95 -14.81
CA ALA A 115 -20.49 10.38 -14.03
C ALA A 115 -20.58 11.00 -12.62
N ALA A 116 -19.45 11.23 -11.95
CA ALA A 116 -19.43 11.90 -10.65
C ALA A 116 -19.93 13.35 -10.71
N ILE A 117 -19.56 14.11 -11.75
CA ILE A 117 -20.04 15.49 -11.96
C ILE A 117 -21.55 15.50 -12.24
N LEU A 118 -22.06 14.51 -12.98
CA LEU A 118 -23.48 14.34 -13.27
C LEU A 118 -24.29 13.77 -12.07
N GLY A 119 -23.66 13.62 -10.89
CA GLY A 119 -24.35 13.17 -9.67
C GLY A 119 -24.49 11.65 -9.54
N ASN A 120 -23.85 10.86 -10.41
CA ASN A 120 -23.84 9.41 -10.37
C ASN A 120 -22.40 8.86 -10.23
N PRO A 121 -21.69 9.16 -9.13
CA PRO A 121 -20.32 8.68 -8.94
C PRO A 121 -20.30 7.16 -8.82
N TRP A 122 -19.35 6.52 -9.50
CA TRP A 122 -19.10 5.10 -9.30
C TRP A 122 -18.47 4.87 -7.92
N THR A 123 -18.95 3.88 -7.18
CA THR A 123 -18.36 3.47 -5.90
C THR A 123 -17.99 1.99 -5.94
N PRO A 124 -16.85 1.59 -5.35
CA PRO A 124 -16.51 0.19 -5.24
C PRO A 124 -17.54 -0.50 -4.33
N THR A 125 -18.05 -1.66 -4.78
CA THR A 125 -18.83 -2.54 -3.91
C THR A 125 -17.94 -3.00 -2.75
N PRO A 126 -18.38 -2.85 -1.48
CA PRO A 126 -17.62 -3.36 -0.36
C PRO A 126 -17.48 -4.88 -0.50
N SER A 127 -16.26 -5.40 -0.30
CA SER A 127 -16.05 -6.84 -0.21
C SER A 127 -16.88 -7.40 0.96
N PRO A 128 -17.56 -8.55 0.80
CA PRO A 128 -18.24 -9.16 1.93
C PRO A 128 -17.22 -9.46 3.04
N THR A 129 -17.48 -8.93 4.23
CA THR A 129 -16.68 -9.21 5.43
C THR A 129 -16.73 -10.72 5.67
N SER A 130 -15.58 -11.39 5.49
CA SER A 130 -15.39 -12.80 5.89
C SER A 130 -15.08 -12.88 7.38
#